data_AF-A0A199NVZ1-F1
#
_entry.id   AF-A0A199NVZ1-F1
#
_cell.length_a   1.000
_cell.length_b   1.000
_cell.length_c   1.000
_cell.angle_alpha   90.00
_cell.angle_beta   90.00
_cell.angle_gamma   90.00
#
_symmetry.space_group_name_H-M   'P 1'
#
loop_
_entity.id
_entity.type
_entity.pdbx_description
1 polymer ?
#
loop_
_entity_poly.entity_id
_entity_poly.type
_entity_poly.pdbx_seq_one_letter_code
_entity_poly.pdbx_strand_id
1 'polypeptide(L)'
;MDAVCAAGPVLAAVLAVALVPSGPLAEAWRQREPDAAQRQVIQARQRAVEHVPEGVSVAADLSVLTRLVPGRDVHWIGTAGDPAPEYLVLQTDGATWGGRGPADPGAYAREHYGASYDVVFREQSVVVLRRA
;
A
#
# COMPACT_ATOMS: atom_id res chain seq x y z
N MET A 1 -15.71 -40.57 -41.63
CA MET A 1 -14.40 -40.45 -40.92
C MET A 1 -14.24 -39.05 -40.33
N ASP A 2 -15.34 -38.28 -40.27
CA ASP A 2 -15.34 -36.84 -39.97
C ASP A 2 -15.63 -36.53 -38.50
N ALA A 3 -16.30 -37.44 -37.78
CA ALA A 3 -16.59 -37.30 -36.36
C ALA A 3 -15.34 -37.42 -35.45
N VAL A 4 -14.33 -38.19 -35.90
CA VAL A 4 -13.10 -38.44 -35.13
C VAL A 4 -12.14 -37.23 -35.20
N CYS A 5 -12.13 -36.50 -36.32
CA CYS A 5 -11.31 -35.30 -36.50
C CYS A 5 -11.82 -34.08 -35.71
N ALA A 6 -13.12 -33.98 -35.44
CA ALA A 6 -13.70 -32.88 -34.66
C ALA A 6 -13.69 -33.13 -33.14
N ALA A 7 -13.56 -34.39 -32.71
CA ALA A 7 -13.59 -34.77 -31.29
C ALA A 7 -12.31 -34.39 -30.54
N GLY A 8 -11.15 -34.40 -31.20
CA GLY A 8 -9.86 -34.04 -30.60
C GLY A 8 -9.81 -32.63 -30.03
N PRO A 9 -10.15 -31.58 -30.82
CA PRO A 9 -10.21 -30.20 -30.33
C PRO A 9 -11.23 -30.00 -29.20
N VAL A 10 -12.39 -30.65 -29.27
CA VAL A 10 -13.43 -30.56 -28.24
C VAL A 10 -12.96 -31.20 -26.94
N LEU A 11 -12.35 -32.38 -27.00
CA LEU A 11 -11.79 -33.05 -25.82
C LEU A 11 -10.65 -32.24 -25.20
N ALA A 12 -9.75 -31.68 -26.03
CA ALA A 12 -8.68 -30.81 -25.58
C ALA A 12 -9.24 -29.54 -24.89
N ALA A 13 -10.27 -28.92 -25.46
CA ALA A 13 -10.93 -27.76 -24.86
C ALA A 13 -11.62 -28.12 -23.53
N VAL A 14 -12.32 -29.25 -23.47
CA VAL A 14 -12.97 -29.73 -22.23
C VAL A 14 -11.95 -29.99 -21.14
N LEU A 15 -10.83 -30.66 -21.45
CA LEU A 15 -9.75 -30.90 -20.49
C LEU A 15 -9.07 -29.60 -20.05
N ALA A 16 -8.82 -28.68 -20.98
CA ALA A 16 -8.26 -27.37 -20.66
C ALA A 16 -9.16 -26.60 -19.69
N VAL A 17 -10.48 -26.54 -19.95
CA VAL A 17 -11.46 -25.90 -19.06
C VAL A 17 -11.56 -26.61 -17.72
N ALA A 18 -11.57 -27.95 -17.71
CA ALA A 18 -11.65 -28.74 -16.48
C ALA A 18 -10.44 -28.53 -15.56
N LEU A 19 -9.26 -28.23 -16.12
CA LEU A 19 -8.03 -27.98 -15.37
C LEU A 19 -7.90 -26.54 -14.87
N VAL A 20 -8.71 -25.58 -15.36
CA VAL A 20 -8.64 -24.16 -14.96
C VAL A 20 -8.72 -23.96 -13.44
N PRO A 21 -9.67 -24.57 -12.68
CA PRO A 21 -9.84 -24.28 -11.25
C PRO A 21 -8.62 -24.69 -10.38
N SER A 22 -7.92 -25.73 -10.82
CA SER A 22 -6.72 -26.31 -10.20
C SER A 22 -5.41 -25.81 -10.81
N GLY A 23 -5.48 -24.97 -11.84
CA GLY A 23 -4.34 -24.47 -12.58
C GLY A 23 -3.80 -23.14 -12.05
N PRO A 24 -2.58 -22.74 -12.50
CA PRO A 24 -1.95 -21.49 -12.10
C PRO A 24 -2.77 -20.24 -12.49
N LEU A 25 -3.68 -20.37 -13.47
CA LEU A 25 -4.59 -19.29 -13.87
C LEU A 25 -5.63 -18.96 -12.79
N ALA A 26 -6.22 -19.96 -12.14
CA ALA A 26 -7.17 -19.72 -11.05
C ALA A 26 -6.48 -19.15 -9.81
N GLU A 27 -5.22 -19.53 -9.57
CA GLU A 27 -4.42 -18.96 -8.50
C GLU A 27 -4.03 -17.51 -8.77
N ALA A 28 -3.56 -17.20 -9.98
CA ALA A 28 -3.31 -15.83 -10.43
C ALA A 28 -4.58 -14.98 -10.38
N TRP A 29 -5.75 -15.56 -10.69
CA TRP A 29 -7.04 -14.89 -10.58
C TRP A 29 -7.40 -14.56 -9.12
N ARG A 30 -7.24 -15.51 -8.20
CA ARG A 30 -7.48 -15.29 -6.76
C ARG A 30 -6.55 -14.25 -6.16
N GLN A 31 -5.29 -14.22 -6.59
CA GLN A 31 -4.30 -13.24 -6.13
C GLN A 31 -4.54 -11.83 -6.69
N ARG A 32 -5.47 -11.66 -7.63
CA ARG A 32 -5.82 -10.34 -8.18
C ARG A 32 -6.58 -9.47 -7.18
N GLU A 33 -7.34 -10.10 -6.30
CA GLU A 33 -8.08 -9.40 -5.26
C GLU A 33 -7.27 -9.36 -3.96
N PRO A 34 -7.17 -8.19 -3.30
CA PRO A 34 -6.52 -8.12 -2.00
C PRO A 34 -7.27 -9.01 -1.00
N ASP A 35 -6.54 -9.77 -0.19
CA ASP A 35 -7.12 -10.53 0.91
C ASP A 35 -7.72 -9.63 2.00
N ALA A 36 -8.31 -10.23 3.04
CA ALA A 36 -8.95 -9.46 4.11
C ALA A 36 -7.99 -8.51 4.84
N ALA A 37 -6.76 -8.93 5.12
CA ALA A 37 -5.77 -8.11 5.80
C ALA A 37 -5.28 -6.97 4.90
N GLN A 38 -5.02 -7.26 3.63
CA GLN A 38 -4.65 -6.27 2.63
C GLN A 38 -5.77 -5.23 2.45
N ARG A 39 -7.04 -5.64 2.43
CA ARG A 39 -8.19 -4.71 2.39
C ARG A 39 -8.22 -3.79 3.62
N GLN A 40 -7.94 -4.31 4.81
CA GLN A 40 -7.87 -3.49 6.02
C GLN A 40 -6.75 -2.44 5.94
N VAL A 41 -5.56 -2.82 5.47
CA VAL A 41 -4.44 -1.86 5.26
C VAL A 41 -4.81 -0.82 4.21
N ILE A 42 -5.47 -1.21 3.11
CA ILE A 42 -5.95 -0.26 2.09
C ILE A 42 -6.90 0.77 2.70
N GLN A 43 -7.85 0.34 3.53
CA GLN A 43 -8.78 1.24 4.23
C GLN A 43 -8.06 2.14 5.24
N ALA A 44 -7.13 1.59 6.04
CA ALA A 44 -6.32 2.37 6.98
C ALA A 44 -5.54 3.48 6.26
N ARG A 45 -4.98 3.19 5.08
CA ARG A 45 -4.31 4.21 4.25
C ARG A 45 -5.27 5.29 3.73
N GLN A 46 -6.54 4.96 3.46
CA GLN A 46 -7.53 5.96 3.02
C GLN A 46 -7.86 6.90 4.18
N ARG A 47 -8.15 6.34 5.36
CA ARG A 47 -8.42 7.11 6.58
C ARG A 47 -7.23 7.96 7.02
N ALA A 48 -6.00 7.46 6.87
CA ALA A 48 -4.80 8.23 7.17
C ALA A 48 -4.69 9.51 6.33
N VAL A 49 -5.06 9.47 5.05
CA VAL A 49 -5.05 10.65 4.17
C VAL A 49 -6.06 11.70 4.65
N GLU A 50 -7.23 11.27 5.17
CA GLU A 50 -8.26 12.15 5.72
C GLU A 50 -7.80 12.89 6.99
N HIS A 51 -6.79 12.38 7.70
CA HIS A 51 -6.25 13.00 8.91
C HIS A 51 -5.20 14.08 8.63
N VAL A 52 -4.78 14.26 7.37
CA VAL A 52 -3.85 15.32 6.98
C VAL A 52 -4.67 16.46 6.39
N PRO A 53 -4.69 17.68 6.98
CA PRO A 53 -5.43 18.82 6.40
C PRO A 53 -4.90 19.25 5.04
N GLU A 54 -5.67 20.04 4.28
CA GLU A 54 -5.17 20.76 3.10
C GLU A 54 -4.34 21.98 3.52
N GLY A 55 -3.47 22.46 2.62
CA GLY A 55 -2.62 23.63 2.80
C GLY A 55 -1.39 23.42 3.70
N VAL A 56 -1.18 22.21 4.22
CA VAL A 56 -0.04 21.87 5.10
C VAL A 56 1.08 21.18 4.34
N SER A 57 2.28 21.24 4.93
CA SER A 57 3.41 20.41 4.52
C SER A 57 3.29 18.99 5.09
N VAL A 58 3.47 17.98 4.23
CA VAL A 58 3.41 16.57 4.63
C VAL A 58 4.53 15.77 3.97
N ALA A 59 5.28 15.00 4.76
CA ALA A 59 6.14 13.97 4.21
C ALA A 59 5.44 12.61 4.26
N ALA A 60 5.55 11.83 3.20
CA ALA A 60 4.95 10.51 3.16
C ALA A 60 5.88 9.46 2.56
N ASP A 61 5.66 8.22 2.96
CA ASP A 61 6.22 7.08 2.26
C ASP A 61 5.39 6.71 1.01
N LEU A 62 5.87 5.73 0.25
CA LEU A 62 5.25 5.36 -1.03
C LEU A 62 3.81 4.86 -0.90
N SER A 63 3.38 4.46 0.30
CA SER A 63 2.05 3.87 0.50
C SER A 63 0.92 4.87 0.18
N VAL A 64 1.13 6.17 0.44
CA VAL A 64 0.10 7.22 0.31
C VAL A 64 0.58 8.48 -0.43
N LEU A 65 1.87 8.58 -0.78
CA LEU A 65 2.49 9.80 -1.33
C LEU A 65 1.63 10.48 -2.41
N THR A 66 1.22 9.74 -3.45
CA THR A 66 0.44 10.30 -4.57
C THR A 66 -0.97 10.71 -4.18
N ARG A 67 -1.56 10.09 -3.15
CA ARG A 67 -2.91 10.42 -2.67
C ARG A 67 -2.94 11.72 -1.86
N LEU A 68 -1.80 12.14 -1.32
CA LEU A 68 -1.67 13.40 -0.59
C LEU A 68 -1.39 14.60 -1.50
N VAL A 69 -0.94 14.38 -2.75
CA VAL A 69 -0.54 15.46 -3.69
C VAL A 69 -1.61 16.54 -3.85
N PRO A 70 -2.92 16.23 -3.97
CA PRO A 70 -3.93 17.28 -4.07
C PRO A 70 -3.97 18.16 -2.81
N GLY A 71 -3.74 19.46 -2.99
CA GLY A 71 -3.98 20.48 -1.96
C GLY A 71 -2.99 20.50 -0.80
N ARG A 72 -1.85 19.82 -0.87
CA ARG A 72 -0.81 19.79 0.18
C ARG A 72 0.57 19.97 -0.42
N ASP A 73 1.52 20.45 0.37
CA ASP A 73 2.93 20.47 0.00
C ASP A 73 3.56 19.13 0.37
N VAL A 74 3.66 18.22 -0.62
CA VAL A 74 3.99 16.81 -0.40
C VAL A 74 5.46 16.53 -0.68
N HIS A 75 6.12 15.94 0.30
CA HIS A 75 7.52 15.50 0.23
C HIS A 75 7.62 13.98 0.40
N TRP A 76 8.63 13.39 -0.22
CA TRP A 76 8.95 11.99 0.01
C TRP A 76 9.82 11.84 1.25
N ILE A 77 9.48 10.89 2.12
CA ILE A 77 10.19 10.62 3.38
C ILE A 77 11.69 10.26 3.21
N GLY A 78 12.10 9.82 2.02
CA GLY A 78 13.50 9.45 1.75
C GLY A 78 14.38 10.62 1.34
N THR A 79 13.84 11.83 1.18
CA THR A 79 14.61 13.00 0.78
C THR A 79 15.39 13.55 1.98
N ALA A 80 16.72 13.55 1.89
CA ALA A 80 17.56 14.09 2.95
C ALA A 80 17.62 15.62 2.90
N GLY A 81 17.56 16.26 4.07
CA GLY A 81 17.72 17.71 4.21
C GLY A 81 16.43 18.52 3.98
N ASP A 82 15.30 17.86 3.73
CA ASP A 82 14.00 18.52 3.70
C ASP A 82 13.68 19.12 5.08
N PRO A 83 13.05 20.30 5.12
CA PRO A 83 12.58 20.87 6.37
C PRO A 83 11.58 19.92 7.04
N ALA A 84 11.51 19.98 8.37
CA ALA A 84 10.51 19.22 9.11
C ALA A 84 9.10 19.55 8.59
N PRO A 85 8.31 18.58 8.10
CA PRO A 85 6.93 18.83 7.67
C PRO A 85 6.01 19.01 8.89
N GLU A 86 4.80 19.50 8.67
CA GLU A 86 3.77 19.56 9.72
C GLU A 86 3.17 18.17 10.01
N TYR A 87 3.09 17.31 9.00
CA TYR A 87 2.58 15.95 9.12
C TYR A 87 3.54 14.93 8.49
N LEU A 88 3.55 13.70 9.03
CA LEU A 88 4.11 12.53 8.36
C LEU A 88 3.05 11.46 8.22
N VAL A 89 3.06 10.73 7.10
CA VAL A 89 2.25 9.50 6.93
C VAL A 89 3.14 8.34 6.53
N LEU A 90 3.21 7.33 7.40
CA LEU A 90 4.04 6.14 7.21
C LEU A 90 3.18 4.87 7.26
N GLN A 91 3.53 3.89 6.46
CA GLN A 91 3.13 2.50 6.63
C GLN A 91 4.37 1.68 6.99
N THR A 92 4.50 1.28 8.27
CA THR A 92 5.74 0.71 8.81
C THR A 92 6.09 -0.68 8.26
N ASP A 93 5.16 -1.39 7.63
CA ASP A 93 5.44 -2.65 6.90
C ASP A 93 5.36 -2.46 5.38
N GLY A 94 5.34 -1.21 4.90
CA GLY A 94 5.20 -0.86 3.50
C GLY A 94 6.47 -1.08 2.68
N ALA A 95 6.33 -0.94 1.36
CA ALA A 95 7.40 -1.16 0.39
C ALA A 95 8.60 -0.22 0.58
N THR A 96 8.38 1.01 1.07
CA THR A 96 9.45 1.96 1.39
C THR A 96 10.47 1.39 2.38
N TRP A 97 10.02 0.47 3.24
CA TRP A 97 10.82 -0.08 4.32
C TRP A 97 11.18 -1.56 4.11
N GLY A 98 10.91 -2.12 2.93
CA GLY A 98 11.11 -3.55 2.67
C GLY A 98 10.36 -4.47 3.65
N GLY A 99 9.20 -4.03 4.15
CA GLY A 99 8.42 -4.76 5.15
C GLY A 99 8.90 -4.64 6.60
N ARG A 100 9.98 -3.89 6.86
CA ARG A 100 10.59 -3.73 8.19
C ARG A 100 10.95 -2.27 8.46
N GLY A 101 9.92 -1.45 8.61
CA GLY A 101 10.05 -0.04 8.97
C GLY A 101 10.32 0.19 10.45
N PRO A 102 10.40 1.47 10.85
CA PRO A 102 10.75 1.84 12.21
C PRO A 102 9.71 1.33 13.21
N ALA A 103 10.19 0.67 14.27
CA ALA A 103 9.33 0.20 15.37
C ALA A 103 8.70 1.37 16.14
N ASP A 104 9.43 2.48 16.24
CA ASP A 104 8.95 3.76 16.77
C ASP A 104 9.00 4.83 15.65
N PRO A 105 7.85 5.06 14.97
CA PRO A 105 7.71 6.13 13.98
C PRO A 105 8.04 7.53 14.51
N GLY A 106 7.75 7.81 15.78
CA GLY A 106 8.01 9.11 16.39
C GLY A 106 9.50 9.34 16.66
N ALA A 107 10.21 8.30 17.12
CA ALA A 107 11.66 8.33 17.25
C ALA A 107 12.34 8.50 15.89
N TYR A 108 11.90 7.76 14.87
CA TYR A 108 12.38 7.92 13.50
C TYR A 108 12.18 9.36 12.99
N ALA A 109 10.98 9.92 13.15
CA ALA A 109 10.69 11.28 12.70
C ALA A 109 11.56 12.33 13.43
N ARG A 110 11.84 12.11 14.72
CA ARG A 110 12.72 12.97 15.51
C ARG A 110 14.17 12.93 15.05
N GLU A 111 14.68 11.73 14.76
CA GLU A 111 16.03 11.56 14.24
C GLU A 111 16.17 12.14 12.83
N HIS A 112 15.18 11.91 11.97
CA HIS A 112 15.24 12.30 10.57
C HIS A 112 14.99 13.81 10.34
N TYR A 113 14.02 14.40 11.05
CA TYR A 113 13.64 15.81 10.86
C TYR A 113 14.08 16.75 11.99
N GLY A 114 14.68 16.23 13.08
CA GLY A 114 15.09 17.05 14.22
C GLY A 114 13.94 17.68 15.00
N ALA A 115 12.70 17.22 14.81
CA ALA A 115 11.49 17.74 15.44
C ALA A 115 10.71 16.63 16.15
N SER A 116 9.99 16.96 17.23
CA SER A 116 9.11 15.99 17.90
C SER A 116 7.76 15.90 17.19
N TYR A 117 7.19 14.70 17.18
CA TYR A 117 5.90 14.44 16.57
C TYR A 117 5.03 13.58 17.47
N ASP A 118 3.75 13.89 17.50
CA ASP A 118 2.70 13.14 18.17
C ASP A 118 1.92 12.28 17.19
N VAL A 119 1.54 11.08 17.62
CA VAL A 119 0.68 10.18 16.82
C VAL A 119 -0.76 10.69 16.88
N VAL A 120 -1.30 11.12 15.73
CA VAL A 120 -2.70 11.58 15.60
C VAL A 120 -3.61 10.53 14.97
N PHE A 121 -3.04 9.53 14.30
CA PHE A 121 -3.77 8.37 13.78
C PHE A 121 -2.88 7.14 13.77
N ARG A 122 -3.44 5.98 14.13
CA ARG A 122 -2.79 4.69 13.98
C ARG A 122 -3.83 3.61 13.72
N GLU A 123 -3.67 2.91 12.60
CA GLU A 123 -4.50 1.76 12.26
C GLU A 123 -3.67 0.79 11.40
N GLN A 124 -3.73 -0.51 11.73
CA GLN A 124 -2.82 -1.51 11.14
C GLN A 124 -1.36 -1.05 11.28
N SER A 125 -0.60 -1.11 10.18
CA SER A 125 0.77 -0.59 10.07
C SER A 125 0.84 0.88 9.66
N VAL A 126 -0.31 1.55 9.45
CA VAL A 126 -0.37 2.95 8.99
C VAL A 126 -0.43 3.88 10.18
N VAL A 127 0.41 4.91 10.18
CA VAL A 127 0.51 5.93 11.22
C VAL A 127 0.54 7.32 10.60
N VAL A 128 -0.18 8.25 11.21
CA VAL A 128 -0.05 9.69 10.94
C VAL A 128 0.53 10.36 12.16
N LEU A 129 1.57 11.14 11.93
CA LEU A 129 2.27 11.93 12.92
C LEU A 129 2.02 13.40 12.64
N ARG A 130 1.83 14.20 13.69
CA ARG A 130 1.72 15.66 13.62
C ARG A 130 2.86 16.26 14.42
N ARG A 131 3.52 17.29 13.89
CA ARG A 131 4.58 18.00 14.59
C ARG A 131 4.01 18.63 15.88
N ALA A 132 4.72 18.43 16.99
CA ALA A 132 4.39 18.98 18.31
C ALA A 132 4.60 20.50 18.39
#